data_AF-A0A2S0JPT5-F1
#
_entry.id   AF-A0A2S0JPT5-F1
#
_cell.length_a   1.000
_cell.length_b   1.000
_cell.length_c   1.000
_cell.angle_alpha   90.00
_cell.angle_beta   90.00
_cell.angle_gamma   90.00
#
_symmetry.space_group_name_H-M   'P 1'
#
loop_
_entity.id
_entity.type
_entity.pdbx_description
1 polymer ?
#
loop_
_entity_poly.entity_id
_entity_poly.type
_entity_poly.pdbx_seq_one_letter_code
_entity_poly.pdbx_strand_id
1 'polypeptide(L)' 'MGIAEVLTVVFIVLKLTDVISWSWWLVLLPAIISFSIYIFILVVKLIMVVIAVVAVKNRKEV' A
#
# COMPACT_ATOMS: atom_id res chain seq x y z
N MET A 1 6.71 7.97 -5.62
CA MET A 1 8.06 7.75 -6.16
C MET A 1 8.94 7.05 -5.13
N GLY A 2 8.51 5.88 -4.65
CA GLY A 2 9.29 5.02 -3.74
C GLY A 2 10.01 3.87 -4.48
N ILE A 3 10.84 3.11 -3.75
CA ILE A 3 11.61 1.98 -4.32
C ILE A 3 10.73 0.92 -5.00
N ALA A 4 9.49 0.73 -4.53
CA ALA A 4 8.54 -0.23 -5.10
C ALA A 4 8.14 0.12 -6.53
N GLU A 5 8.06 1.41 -6.87
CA GLU A 5 7.73 1.87 -8.22
C GLU A 5 8.91 1.62 -9.17
N VAL A 6 10.13 1.91 -8.71
CA VAL A 6 11.36 1.60 -9.45
C VAL A 6 11.49 0.10 -9.70
N LEU A 7 11.27 -0.73 -8.67
CA LEU A 7 11.29 -2.19 -8.80
C LEU A 7 10.22 -2.71 -9.76
N THR A 8 9.03 -2.10 -9.76
CA THR A 8 7.96 -2.45 -10.71
C THR A 8 8.40 -2.17 -12.15
N VAL A 9 8.98 -0.99 -12.41
CA VAL A 9 9.50 -0.66 -13.75
C VAL A 9 10.61 -1.62 -14.16
N VAL A 10 11.55 -1.93 -13.26
CA VAL A 10 12.63 -2.89 -13.54
C VAL A 10 12.06 -4.27 -13.90
N PHE A 11 11.10 -4.81 -13.14
CA PHE A 11 10.49 -6.10 -13.47
C PHE A 11 9.70 -6.07 -14.78
N ILE A 12 9.01 -4.96 -15.08
CA ILE A 12 8.32 -4.80 -16.37
C ILE A 12 9.33 -4.82 -17.51
N VAL A 13 10.44 -4.08 -17.41
CA VAL A 13 11.49 -4.09 -18.43
C VAL A 13 12.06 -5.50 -18.61
N LEU A 14 12.42 -6.18 -17.51
CA LEU A 14 12.92 -7.56 -17.58
C LEU A 14 11.92 -8.54 -18.19
N LYS A 15 10.62 -8.33 -17.97
CA LYS A 15 9.55 -9.15 -18.56
C LYS A 15 9.41 -8.90 -20.06
N LEU A 16 9.51 -7.64 -20.48
CA LEU A 16 9.42 -7.25 -21.89
C LEU A 16 10.66 -7.62 -22.70
N THR A 17 11.82 -7.76 -22.04
CA THR A 17 13.07 -8.25 -22.66
C THR A 17 13.24 -9.76 -22.54
N ASP A 18 12.19 -10.50 -22.16
CA ASP A 18 12.18 -11.96 -21.99
C ASP A 18 13.27 -12.53 -21.06
N VAL A 19 13.80 -11.73 -20.13
CA VAL A 19 14.77 -12.18 -19.12
C VAL A 19 14.07 -13.02 -18.04
N ILE A 20 12.79 -12.75 -17.77
CA ILE A 20 11.98 -13.49 -16.78
C ILE A 20 10.72 -14.11 -17.41
N SER A 21 10.51 -15.40 -17.17
CA SER A 21 9.31 -16.12 -17.62
C SER A 21 8.11 -15.98 -16.68
N TRP A 22 8.26 -15.22 -15.58
CA TRP A 22 7.27 -15.09 -14.52
C TRP A 22 5.91 -14.57 -15.01
N SER A 23 4.85 -14.93 -14.30
CA SER A 23 3.51 -14.38 -14.52
C SER A 23 3.45 -12.88 -14.23
N TRP A 24 2.58 -12.15 -14.92
CA TRP A 24 2.35 -10.72 -14.71
C TRP A 24 1.95 -10.37 -13.27
N TRP A 25 1.34 -11.31 -12.55
CA TRP A 25 1.05 -11.15 -11.12
C TRP A 25 2.31 -10.94 -10.27
N LEU A 26 3.40 -11.67 -10.58
CA LEU A 26 4.67 -11.51 -9.86
C LEU A 26 5.44 -10.26 -10.31
N VAL A 27 5.31 -9.88 -11.58
CA VAL A 27 5.90 -8.63 -12.12
C VAL A 27 5.28 -7.40 -11.46
N LEU A 28 3.97 -7.42 -11.23
CA LEU A 28 3.21 -6.33 -10.61
C LEU A 28 3.14 -6.39 -9.08
N LEU A 29 3.71 -7.43 -8.45
CA LEU A 29 3.71 -7.58 -6.99
C LEU A 29 4.21 -6.35 -6.23
N PRO A 30 5.33 -5.71 -6.62
CA PRO A 30 5.83 -4.57 -5.85
C PRO A 30 4.82 -3.40 -5.84
N ALA A 31 4.12 -3.16 -6.95
CA ALA A 31 3.05 -2.16 -7.02
C ALA A 31 1.85 -2.55 -6.15
N ILE A 32 1.42 -3.81 -6.23
CA ILE A 32 0.28 -4.33 -5.43
C ILE A 32 0.58 -4.23 -3.92
N ILE A 33 1.80 -4.61 -3.50
CA ILE A 33 2.23 -4.53 -2.10
C ILE A 33 2.26 -3.06 -1.66
N SER A 34 2.87 -2.18 -2.46
CA SER A 34 2.93 -0.75 -2.15
C SER A 34 1.52 -0.17 -1.94
N PHE A 35 0.62 -0.40 -2.90
CA PHE A 35 -0.76 0.07 -2.82
C PHE A 35 -1.51 -0.49 -1.60
N SER A 36 -1.32 -1.77 -1.30
CA SER A 36 -1.95 -2.44 -0.15
C SER A 36 -1.49 -1.84 1.18
N ILE A 37 -0.19 -1.56 1.32
CA ILE A 37 0.37 -0.92 2.53
C ILE A 37 -0.20 0.49 2.70
N TYR A 38 -0.27 1.27 1.62
CA TYR A 38 -0.87 2.61 1.67
C TYR A 38 -2.33 2.58 2.13
N ILE A 39 -3.14 1.68 1.58
CA ILE A 39 -4.53 1.49 2.00
C ILE A 39 -4.60 1.09 3.46
N PHE A 40 -3.79 0.13 3.89
CA PHE A 40 -3.78 -0.35 5.26
C PHE A 40 -3.48 0.77 6.26
N ILE A 41 -2.43 1.57 5.99
CA ILE A 41 -2.07 2.72 6.83
C ILE A 41 -3.21 3.74 6.89
N LEU A 42 -3.87 4.01 5.75
CA LEU A 42 -4.99 4.94 5.68
C LEU A 42 -6.17 4.47 6.56
N VAL A 43 -6.52 3.19 6.48
CA VAL A 43 -7.59 2.58 7.28
C VAL A 43 -7.26 2.64 8.78
N VAL A 44 -6.05 2.24 9.16
CA VAL A 44 -5.61 2.31 10.57
C VAL A 44 -5.66 3.74 11.09
N LYS A 45 -5.15 4.70 10.32
CA LYS A 45 -5.18 6.12 10.70
C LYS A 45 -6.61 6.63 10.87
N LEU A 46 -7.52 6.25 9.97
CA LEU A 46 -8.93 6.62 10.07
C LEU A 46 -9.57 6.05 11.34
N ILE A 47 -9.34 4.78 11.65
CA ILE A 47 -9.84 4.13 12.87
C ILE A 47 -9.32 4.85 14.12
N MET A 48 -8.01 5.14 14.18
CA MET A 48 -7.40 5.84 15.30
C MET A 48 -8.01 7.24 15.52
N VAL A 49 -8.26 7.98 14.43
CA VAL A 49 -8.92 9.30 14.51
C VAL A 49 -10.35 9.17 15.01
N VAL A 50 -11.12 8.19 14.50
CA VAL A 50 -12.50 7.95 14.95
C VAL A 50 -12.53 7.62 16.45
N ILE A 51 -11.65 6.72 16.91
CA ILE A 51 -11.54 6.37 18.33
C ILE A 51 -11.20 7.61 19.16
N ALA A 52 -10.23 8.42 18.74
CA ALA A 52 -9.86 9.64 19.45
C ALA A 52 -11.03 10.64 19.54
N VAL A 53 -11.76 10.84 18.44
CA VAL A 53 -12.94 11.72 18.39
C VAL A 53 -14.04 11.22 19.32
N VAL A 54 -14.32 9.92 19.32
CA VAL A 54 -15.33 9.31 20.22
C VAL A 54 -14.91 9.41 21.68
N ALA A 55 -13.64 9.15 21.99
CA ALA A 55 -13.10 9.27 23.35
C ALA A 55 -13.19 10.71 23.88
N VAL A 56 -12.87 11.70 23.05
CA VAL A 56 -13.00 13.12 23.40
C VAL A 56 -14.46 13.52 23.59
N LYS A 57 -15.37 13.03 22.75
CA LYS A 57 -16.81 13.28 22.92
C LYS A 57 -17.33 12.71 24.25
N ASN A 58 -17.03 11.44 24.56
CA ASN A 58 -17.49 10.80 25.79
C ASN A 58 -16.98 11.51 27.06
N ARG A 59 -15.77 12.11 27.03
CA ARG A 59 -15.25 12.89 28.17
C ARG A 59 -15.96 14.23 28.39
N LYS A 60 -16.68 14.76 27.40
CA LYS A 60 -17.41 16.03 27.55
C LYS A 60 -18.84 15.85 28.09
N GLU A 61 -19.38 14.64 28.03
CA GLU A 61 -20.74 14.34 28.50
C GLU A 61 -20.79 13.76 29.92
N VAL A 62 -19.62 13.50 30.55
CA VAL A 62 -19.45 13.15 31.97
C VAL A 62 -19.01 14.39 32.74
#